data_AF-A0AAW0B5C3-F1
#
_entry.id   AF-A0AAW0B5C3-F1
#
_cell.length_a   1.000
_cell.length_b   1.000
_cell.length_c   1.000
_cell.angle_alpha   90.00
_cell.angle_beta   90.00
_cell.angle_gamma   90.00
#
_symmetry.space_group_name_H-M   'P 1'
#
loop_
_entity.id
_entity.type
_entity.pdbx_description
1 polymer ?
#
loop_
_entity_poly.entity_id
_entity_poly.type
_entity_poly.pdbx_seq_one_letter_code
_entity_poly.pdbx_strand_id
1 'polypeptide(L)'
;MNPIKRYPHLKLVIQDQPAVVQIARKALRIELQLVLGRQISRGLENGRVDFVSINFLQDAPVEGCDIYYLKNVLHDWTNTECVTILKNIRRAMKRGSRVIIQEIVIPEALNSNEINTTSEAHLPSWGQSEVNMYEFDILMMECYNAKERTLEEFIHLGYAPLVLDIVVLTIHNAVNSSAQSGLQFNEIYPAGDMALVEFSPV
;
A
#
# COMPACT_ATOMS: atom_id res chain seq x y z
N MET A 1 -3.58 -14.98 1.75
CA MET A 1 -2.81 -15.97 2.55
C MET A 1 -2.46 -15.33 3.90
N ASN A 2 -2.64 -15.98 5.07
CA ASN A 2 -2.32 -15.36 6.37
C ASN A 2 -0.83 -15.55 6.73
N PRO A 3 -0.04 -14.46 6.84
CA PRO A 3 1.39 -14.54 7.11
C PRO A 3 1.73 -15.08 8.52
N ILE A 4 0.91 -14.83 9.54
CA ILE A 4 1.15 -15.26 10.93
C ILE A 4 1.11 -16.80 11.06
N LYS A 5 0.28 -17.46 10.24
CA LYS A 5 0.23 -18.94 10.17
C LYS A 5 1.42 -19.50 9.41
N ARG A 6 1.81 -18.86 8.30
CA ARG A 6 2.88 -19.34 7.42
C ARG A 6 4.26 -19.16 8.04
N TYR A 7 4.47 -18.09 8.79
CA TYR A 7 5.76 -17.69 9.34
C TYR A 7 5.68 -17.61 10.87
N PRO A 8 6.00 -18.70 11.59
CA PRO A 8 5.85 -18.76 13.05
C PRO A 8 6.70 -17.73 13.82
N HIS A 9 7.84 -17.33 13.24
CA HIS A 9 8.78 -16.35 13.79
C HIS A 9 8.36 -14.89 13.55
N LEU A 10 7.33 -14.65 12.72
CA LEU A 10 6.86 -13.31 12.41
C LEU A 10 6.17 -12.70 13.63
N LYS A 11 6.61 -11.50 14.00
CA LYS A 11 5.92 -10.62 14.95
C LYS A 11 5.29 -9.47 14.18
N LEU A 12 4.07 -9.10 14.55
CA LEU A 12 3.30 -8.06 13.91
C LEU A 12 2.92 -7.01 14.95
N VAL A 13 3.18 -5.75 14.66
CA VAL A 13 2.62 -4.63 15.41
C VAL A 13 1.68 -3.89 14.46
N ILE A 14 0.39 -3.94 14.76
CA ILE A 14 -0.64 -3.22 13.99
C ILE A 14 -0.77 -1.84 14.61
N GLN A 15 -0.46 -0.82 13.82
CA GLN A 15 -0.55 0.56 14.27
C GLN A 15 -1.62 1.31 13.51
N ASP A 16 -2.50 1.99 14.24
CA ASP A 16 -3.55 2.81 13.66
C ASP A 16 -3.94 3.95 14.61
N GLN A 17 -4.83 4.84 14.18
CA GLN A 17 -5.39 5.87 15.03
C GLN A 17 -6.06 5.26 16.28
N PRO A 18 -6.06 5.96 17.43
CA PRO A 18 -6.58 5.42 18.68
C PRO A 18 -8.01 4.86 18.58
N ALA A 19 -8.89 5.54 17.84
CA ALA A 19 -10.27 5.09 17.63
C ALA A 19 -10.33 3.77 16.82
N VAL A 20 -9.52 3.65 15.77
CA VAL A 20 -9.47 2.46 14.91
C VAL A 20 -8.89 1.27 15.66
N VAL A 21 -7.82 1.47 16.45
CA VAL A 21 -7.26 0.42 17.33
C VAL A 21 -8.30 -0.08 18.33
N GLN A 22 -9.11 0.81 18.91
CA GLN A 22 -10.19 0.40 19.80
C GLN A 22 -11.27 -0.42 19.08
N ILE A 23 -11.66 -0.01 17.87
CA ILE A 23 -12.61 -0.76 17.04
C ILE A 23 -12.05 -2.12 16.69
N ALA A 24 -10.80 -2.21 16.21
CA ALA A 24 -10.14 -3.46 15.87
C ALA A 24 -10.06 -4.42 17.05
N ARG A 25 -9.68 -3.93 18.24
CA ARG A 25 -9.67 -4.74 19.47
C ARG A 25 -11.06 -5.25 19.87
N LYS A 26 -12.10 -4.43 19.69
CA LYS A 26 -13.49 -4.85 19.94
C LYS A 26 -13.95 -5.87 18.90
N ALA A 27 -13.67 -5.64 17.62
CA ALA A 27 -14.00 -6.54 16.53
C ALA A 27 -13.36 -7.92 16.76
N LEU A 28 -12.09 -7.99 17.15
CA LEU A 28 -11.42 -9.26 17.48
C LEU A 28 -12.02 -10.02 18.66
N ARG A 29 -12.68 -9.32 19.60
CA ARG A 29 -13.41 -9.94 20.72
C ARG A 29 -14.76 -10.51 20.28
N ILE A 30 -15.38 -9.95 19.25
CA ILE A 30 -16.73 -10.30 18.78
C ILE A 30 -16.65 -11.28 17.59
N GLU A 31 -15.76 -11.04 16.63
CA GLU A 31 -15.54 -11.83 15.42
C GLU A 31 -14.56 -12.99 15.64
N LEU A 32 -14.97 -13.93 16.49
CA LEU A 32 -14.38 -15.27 16.57
C LEU A 32 -14.78 -16.17 15.38
N GLN A 33 -15.58 -15.67 14.41
CA GLN A 33 -16.12 -16.48 13.31
C GLN A 33 -15.32 -16.42 12.01
N LEU A 34 -14.52 -15.38 11.74
CA LEU A 34 -13.67 -15.31 10.55
C LEU A 34 -12.29 -15.93 10.81
N VAL A 35 -11.76 -16.68 9.83
CA VAL A 35 -10.47 -17.41 9.94
C VAL A 35 -9.32 -16.45 10.28
N LEU A 36 -9.35 -15.22 9.75
CA LEU A 36 -8.36 -14.19 10.02
C LEU A 36 -8.43 -13.70 11.47
N GLY A 37 -9.64 -13.42 11.99
CA GLY A 37 -9.86 -13.00 13.37
C GLY A 37 -9.32 -14.01 14.39
N ARG A 38 -9.61 -15.30 14.21
CA ARG A 38 -9.07 -16.38 15.08
C ARG A 38 -7.54 -16.43 15.14
N GLN A 39 -6.89 -16.13 14.02
CA GLN A 39 -5.43 -16.21 13.93
C GLN A 39 -4.75 -14.98 14.53
N ILE A 40 -5.33 -13.79 14.35
CA ILE A 40 -4.89 -12.58 15.02
C ILE A 40 -5.08 -12.73 16.53
N SER A 41 -6.22 -13.25 17.00
CA SER A 41 -6.46 -13.52 18.43
C SER A 41 -5.45 -14.51 19.01
N ARG A 42 -5.14 -15.61 18.32
CA ARG A 42 -4.06 -16.52 18.75
C ARG A 42 -2.68 -15.85 18.74
N GLY A 43 -2.44 -14.93 17.80
CA GLY A 43 -1.22 -14.13 17.74
C GLY A 43 -1.09 -13.18 18.93
N LEU A 44 -2.20 -12.60 19.41
CA LEU A 44 -2.24 -11.81 20.62
C LEU A 44 -1.93 -12.65 21.87
N GLU A 45 -2.56 -13.81 22.00
CA GLU A 45 -2.37 -14.72 23.15
C GLU A 45 -0.93 -15.20 23.31
N ASN A 46 -0.20 -15.41 22.21
CA ASN A 46 1.21 -15.81 22.24
C ASN A 46 2.20 -14.63 22.09
N GLY A 47 1.73 -13.39 22.17
CA GLY A 47 2.57 -12.18 22.13
C GLY A 47 3.26 -11.93 20.79
N ARG A 48 2.77 -12.52 19.69
CA ARG A 48 3.27 -12.27 18.33
C ARG A 48 2.53 -11.18 17.60
N VAL A 49 1.37 -10.76 18.07
CA VAL A 49 0.62 -9.62 17.54
C VAL A 49 0.40 -8.62 18.65
N ASP A 50 0.63 -7.34 18.36
CA ASP A 50 0.27 -6.23 19.23
C ASP A 50 -0.48 -5.14 18.46
N PHE A 51 -1.25 -4.34 19.18
CA PHE A 51 -1.94 -3.16 18.67
C PHE A 51 -1.42 -1.92 19.37
N VAL A 52 -0.86 -0.97 18.63
CA VAL A 52 -0.30 0.25 19.19
C VAL A 52 -0.95 1.45 18.50
N SER A 53 -1.62 2.30 19.27
CA SER A 53 -2.19 3.52 18.71
C SER A 53 -1.09 4.47 18.25
N ILE A 54 -1.30 5.17 17.13
CA ILE A 54 -0.36 6.14 16.57
C ILE A 54 -1.10 7.28 15.87
N ASN A 55 -0.54 8.48 15.88
CA ASN A 55 -0.86 9.51 14.91
C ASN A 55 0.24 9.57 13.84
N PHE A 56 -0.04 9.07 12.63
CA PHE A 56 0.96 8.94 11.57
C PHE A 56 1.62 10.27 11.15
N LEU A 57 0.92 11.39 11.35
CA LEU A 57 1.39 12.73 10.98
C LEU A 57 2.32 13.34 12.05
N GLN A 58 2.25 12.87 13.30
CA GLN A 58 2.97 13.46 14.43
C GLN A 58 4.04 12.53 14.99
N ASP A 59 3.75 11.23 15.04
CA ASP A 59 4.55 10.24 15.73
C ASP A 59 5.34 9.37 14.74
N ALA A 60 6.44 8.78 15.23
CA ALA A 60 7.10 7.69 14.53
C ALA A 60 6.43 6.35 14.88
N PRO A 61 6.36 5.39 13.92
CA PRO A 61 5.97 4.02 14.23
C PRO A 61 6.98 3.33 15.14
N VAL A 62 6.65 2.12 15.60
CA VAL A 62 7.54 1.32 16.44
C VAL A 62 8.92 1.18 15.77
N GLU A 63 9.95 1.49 16.53
CA GLU A 63 11.33 1.56 16.04
C GLU A 63 11.94 0.17 15.83
N GLY A 64 12.86 0.08 14.86
CA GLY A 64 13.70 -1.10 14.65
C GLY A 64 13.00 -2.30 14.00
N CYS A 65 11.83 -2.11 13.39
CA CYS A 65 11.15 -3.16 12.63
C CYS A 65 11.93 -3.51 11.35
N ASP A 66 11.92 -4.78 10.96
CA ASP A 66 12.55 -5.22 9.70
C ASP A 66 11.74 -4.74 8.48
N ILE A 67 10.42 -4.64 8.61
CA ILE A 67 9.50 -4.23 7.56
C ILE A 67 8.50 -3.22 8.14
N TYR A 68 8.33 -2.10 7.44
CA TYR A 68 7.23 -1.17 7.62
C TYR A 68 6.26 -1.34 6.45
N TYR A 69 5.06 -1.81 6.72
CA TYR A 69 4.08 -2.16 5.70
C TYR A 69 2.89 -1.22 5.75
N LEU A 70 2.67 -0.49 4.65
CA LEU A 70 1.51 0.36 4.44
C LEU A 70 0.63 -0.30 3.39
N LYS A 71 -0.64 -0.47 3.70
CA LYS A 71 -1.62 -1.01 2.75
C LYS A 71 -2.83 -0.09 2.72
N ASN A 72 -3.10 0.53 1.59
CA ASN A 72 -4.22 1.46 1.42
C ASN A 72 -4.18 2.54 2.51
N VAL A 73 -3.04 3.23 2.62
CA VAL A 73 -2.82 4.29 3.61
C VAL A 73 -2.52 5.60 2.91
N LEU A 74 -1.58 5.62 1.97
CA LEU A 74 -1.08 6.87 1.37
C LEU A 74 -2.11 7.51 0.43
N HIS A 75 -3.03 6.74 -0.13
CA HIS A 75 -4.12 7.29 -0.95
C HIS A 75 -5.12 8.17 -0.17
N ASP A 76 -5.19 8.06 1.16
CA ASP A 76 -6.05 8.88 2.03
C ASP A 76 -5.48 10.29 2.30
N TRP A 77 -4.22 10.54 1.95
CA TRP A 77 -3.49 11.73 2.38
C TRP A 77 -2.98 12.57 1.21
N THR A 78 -2.78 13.86 1.44
CA THR A 78 -2.12 14.75 0.47
C THR A 78 -0.64 14.39 0.29
N ASN A 79 -0.01 14.89 -0.77
CA ASN A 79 1.42 14.61 -1.02
C ASN A 79 2.32 15.08 0.14
N THR A 80 2.05 16.24 0.73
CA THR A 80 2.82 16.77 1.86
C THR A 80 2.69 15.88 3.10
N GLU A 81 1.49 15.34 3.35
CA GLU A 81 1.22 14.43 4.45
C GLU A 81 1.85 13.06 4.20
N CYS A 82 1.78 12.52 2.98
CA CYS A 82 2.48 11.29 2.60
C CYS A 82 3.98 11.39 2.88
N VAL A 83 4.62 12.49 2.46
CA VAL A 83 6.04 12.74 2.75
C VAL A 83 6.31 12.82 4.25
N THR A 84 5.40 13.41 5.03
CA THR A 84 5.51 13.47 6.50
C THR A 84 5.44 12.07 7.13
N ILE A 85 4.48 11.24 6.70
CA ILE A 85 4.34 9.85 7.14
C ILE A 85 5.60 9.04 6.82
N LEU A 86 6.09 9.12 5.58
CA LEU A 86 7.30 8.41 5.15
C LEU A 86 8.56 8.89 5.88
N LYS A 87 8.67 10.19 6.22
CA LYS A 87 9.74 10.72 7.09
C LYS A 87 9.67 10.14 8.50
N ASN A 88 8.49 10.05 9.08
CA ASN A 88 8.30 9.47 10.41
C ASN A 88 8.68 7.98 10.42
N ILE A 89 8.33 7.23 9.37
CA ILE A 89 8.78 5.84 9.19
C ILE A 89 10.30 5.77 9.06
N ARG A 90 10.91 6.62 8.22
CA ARG A 90 12.37 6.65 8.02
C ARG A 90 13.13 6.84 9.33
N ARG A 91 12.59 7.63 10.26
CA ARG A 91 13.16 7.87 11.60
C ARG A 91 13.12 6.62 12.48
N ALA A 92 12.09 5.78 12.35
CA ALA A 92 11.93 4.55 13.11
C ALA A 92 12.79 3.39 12.58
N MET A 93 13.17 3.44 11.30
CA MET A 93 13.90 2.36 10.62
C MET A 93 15.32 2.14 11.17
N LYS A 94 15.71 0.87 11.24
CA LYS A 94 17.12 0.45 11.42
C LYS A 94 17.77 0.20 10.06
N ARG A 95 19.09 -0.01 10.05
CA ARG A 95 19.81 -0.43 8.84
C ARG A 95 19.25 -1.77 8.35
N GLY A 96 18.89 -1.84 7.08
CA GLY A 96 18.29 -3.03 6.45
C GLY A 96 16.78 -3.14 6.62
N SER A 97 16.13 -2.20 7.32
CA SER A 97 14.66 -2.08 7.27
C SER A 97 14.19 -1.77 5.86
N ARG A 98 13.02 -2.29 5.49
CA ARG A 98 12.35 -1.99 4.21
C ARG A 98 10.98 -1.37 4.42
N VAL A 99 10.55 -0.55 3.46
CA VAL A 99 9.18 -0.04 3.41
C VAL A 99 8.45 -0.76 2.28
N ILE A 100 7.31 -1.36 2.57
CA ILE A 100 6.43 -1.96 1.56
C ILE A 100 5.18 -1.10 1.48
N ILE A 101 4.90 -0.57 0.29
CA ILE A 101 3.71 0.22 0.00
C ILE A 101 2.81 -0.63 -0.89
N GLN A 102 1.65 -1.03 -0.38
CA GLN A 102 0.64 -1.72 -1.16
C GLN A 102 -0.53 -0.77 -1.43
N GLU A 103 -0.68 -0.35 -2.68
CA GLU A 103 -1.67 0.65 -3.10
C GLU A 103 -2.27 0.28 -4.45
N ILE A 104 -3.42 0.89 -4.76
CA ILE A 104 -3.94 0.91 -6.12
C ILE A 104 -3.08 1.90 -6.91
N VAL A 105 -2.57 1.48 -8.07
CA VAL A 105 -1.80 2.35 -8.96
C VAL A 105 -2.61 2.59 -10.21
N ILE A 106 -2.87 3.87 -10.50
CA ILE A 106 -3.61 4.26 -11.70
C ILE A 106 -2.66 4.38 -12.89
N PRO A 107 -3.10 4.00 -14.10
CA PRO A 107 -2.33 4.22 -15.32
C PRO A 107 -2.19 5.73 -15.58
N GLU A 108 -1.10 6.11 -16.24
CA GLU A 108 -0.95 7.47 -16.75
C GLU A 108 -2.04 7.77 -17.78
N ALA A 109 -2.62 8.97 -17.71
CA ALA A 109 -3.57 9.41 -18.71
C ALA A 109 -2.88 9.48 -20.08
N LEU A 110 -3.43 8.78 -21.08
CA LEU A 110 -2.92 8.84 -22.44
C LEU A 110 -2.91 10.29 -22.93
N ASN A 111 -1.75 10.75 -23.40
CA ASN A 111 -1.63 12.04 -24.06
C ASN A 111 -2.46 12.01 -25.35
N SER A 112 -3.35 12.98 -25.54
CA SER A 112 -4.25 13.07 -26.70
C SER A 112 -3.54 13.09 -28.07
N ASN A 113 -2.22 13.28 -28.08
CA ASN A 113 -1.39 13.30 -29.29
C ASN A 113 -0.89 11.91 -29.72
N GLU A 114 -1.11 10.85 -28.93
CA GLU A 114 -0.63 9.48 -29.19
C GLU A 114 -1.75 8.49 -29.48
N ILE A 115 -2.90 8.96 -29.98
CA ILE A 115 -3.99 8.06 -30.42
C ILE A 115 -3.59 7.42 -31.76
N ASN A 116 -2.83 6.33 -31.69
CA ASN A 116 -2.62 5.45 -32.83
C ASN A 116 -3.95 4.74 -33.13
N THR A 117 -4.52 5.07 -34.29
CA THR A 117 -5.76 4.52 -34.85
C THR A 117 -5.57 3.09 -35.37
N THR A 118 -5.09 2.16 -34.53
CA THR A 118 -5.17 0.73 -34.85
C THR A 118 -6.59 0.24 -34.61
N SER A 119 -7.11 -0.48 -35.60
CA SER A 119 -8.52 -0.72 -35.92
C SER A 119 -9.29 -1.67 -34.99
N GLU A 120 -9.08 -1.57 -33.69
CA GLU A 120 -9.99 -2.11 -32.69
C GLU A 120 -10.46 -0.94 -31.83
N ALA A 121 -11.66 -0.44 -32.13
CA ALA A 121 -12.39 0.47 -31.26
C ALA A 121 -12.82 -0.28 -29.99
N HIS A 122 -11.86 -0.69 -29.17
CA HIS A 122 -12.07 -0.83 -27.74
C HIS A 122 -12.09 0.60 -27.19
N LEU A 123 -13.08 0.93 -26.37
CA LEU A 123 -13.20 2.23 -25.69
C LEU A 123 -11.81 2.73 -25.28
N PRO A 124 -11.46 4.02 -25.49
CA PRO A 124 -10.18 4.55 -25.08
C PRO A 124 -9.99 4.16 -23.62
N SER A 125 -9.02 3.29 -23.31
CA SER A 125 -8.73 2.68 -21.99
C SER A 125 -9.46 1.38 -21.55
N TRP A 126 -9.52 0.33 -22.39
CA TRP A 126 -9.70 -1.08 -21.92
C TRP A 126 -10.77 -1.32 -20.81
N GLY A 127 -12.05 -1.13 -21.15
CA GLY A 127 -13.27 -1.71 -20.53
C GLY A 127 -13.30 -2.03 -19.02
N GLN A 128 -14.20 -1.37 -18.29
CA GLN A 128 -14.72 -1.63 -16.93
C GLN A 128 -13.70 -1.67 -15.76
N SER A 129 -12.52 -2.28 -15.93
CA SER A 129 -11.53 -2.43 -14.87
C SER A 129 -10.78 -1.14 -14.54
N GLU A 130 -10.49 -0.30 -15.54
CA GLU A 130 -9.87 1.02 -15.33
C GLU A 130 -10.90 2.07 -14.84
N VAL A 131 -12.18 1.93 -15.25
CA VAL A 131 -13.28 2.80 -14.76
C VAL A 131 -13.38 2.75 -13.24
N ASN A 132 -13.28 1.56 -12.64
CA ASN A 132 -13.31 1.40 -11.19
C ASN A 132 -12.18 2.19 -10.50
N MET A 133 -10.99 2.28 -11.10
CA MET A 133 -9.85 2.99 -10.50
C MET A 133 -10.07 4.51 -10.50
N TYR A 134 -10.63 5.06 -11.58
CA TYR A 134 -11.02 6.47 -11.62
C TYR A 134 -12.23 6.76 -10.72
N GLU A 135 -13.15 5.81 -10.56
CA GLU A 135 -14.23 5.92 -9.56
C GLU A 135 -13.66 5.96 -8.13
N PHE A 136 -12.67 5.13 -7.80
CA PHE A 136 -11.96 5.22 -6.52
C PHE A 136 -11.24 6.56 -6.37
N ASP A 137 -10.58 7.08 -7.40
CA ASP A 137 -9.94 8.39 -7.36
C ASP A 137 -10.93 9.53 -7.06
N ILE A 138 -12.10 9.51 -7.71
CA ILE A 138 -13.18 10.47 -7.43
C ILE A 138 -13.65 10.34 -5.96
N LEU A 139 -13.82 9.12 -5.46
CA LEU A 139 -14.19 8.88 -4.06
C LEU A 139 -13.12 9.40 -3.09
N MET A 140 -11.83 9.19 -3.39
CA MET A 140 -10.73 9.69 -2.57
C MET A 140 -10.69 11.22 -2.55
N MET A 141 -10.95 11.85 -3.70
CA MET A 141 -11.05 13.31 -3.81
C MET A 141 -12.21 13.86 -2.98
N GLU A 142 -13.39 13.26 -3.07
CA GLU A 142 -14.59 13.72 -2.36
C GLU A 142 -14.46 13.54 -0.84
N CYS A 143 -14.00 12.36 -0.40
CA CYS A 143 -14.04 11.99 1.02
C CYS A 143 -12.83 12.50 1.82
N TYR A 144 -11.66 12.62 1.17
CA TYR A 144 -10.39 12.84 1.85
C TYR A 144 -9.59 14.03 1.29
N ASN A 145 -10.09 14.69 0.24
CA ASN A 145 -9.32 15.68 -0.53
C ASN A 145 -7.95 15.10 -0.94
N ALA A 146 -7.95 13.82 -1.29
CA ALA A 146 -6.80 13.01 -1.63
C ALA A 146 -6.96 12.43 -3.04
N LYS A 147 -6.08 11.51 -3.44
CA LYS A 147 -6.10 10.94 -4.78
C LYS A 147 -5.44 9.57 -4.84
N GLU A 148 -5.89 8.78 -5.80
CA GLU A 148 -5.12 7.66 -6.33
C GLU A 148 -3.94 8.18 -7.15
N ARG A 149 -2.85 7.40 -7.23
CA ARG A 149 -1.57 7.88 -7.77
C ARG A 149 -0.99 6.94 -8.81
N THR A 150 -0.24 7.52 -9.74
CA THR A 150 0.54 6.72 -10.68
C THR A 150 1.76 6.11 -9.97
N LEU A 151 2.39 5.12 -10.61
CA LEU A 151 3.61 4.51 -10.09
C LEU A 151 4.71 5.57 -9.91
N GLU A 152 4.85 6.46 -10.88
CA GLU A 152 5.83 7.55 -10.85
C GLU A 152 5.62 8.48 -9.63
N GLU A 153 4.37 8.80 -9.30
CA GLU A 153 4.06 9.66 -8.17
C GLU A 153 4.42 9.00 -6.83
N PHE A 154 4.17 7.69 -6.67
CA PHE A 154 4.58 6.97 -5.46
C PHE A 154 6.10 6.95 -5.28
N ILE A 155 6.86 6.85 -6.37
CA ILE A 155 8.33 6.92 -6.34
C ILE A 155 8.78 8.30 -5.90
N HIS A 156 8.18 9.35 -6.46
CA HIS A 156 8.51 10.73 -6.11
C HIS A 156 8.19 11.05 -4.64
N LEU A 157 7.18 10.40 -4.04
CA LEU A 157 6.88 10.58 -2.62
C LEU A 157 7.94 9.99 -1.69
N GLY A 158 8.51 8.84 -2.04
CA GLY A 158 9.30 8.05 -1.10
C GLY A 158 10.77 7.86 -1.45
N TYR A 159 11.11 7.71 -2.73
CA TYR A 159 12.46 7.39 -3.16
C TYR A 159 13.31 8.65 -3.33
N ALA A 160 12.86 9.60 -4.16
CA ALA A 160 13.61 10.82 -4.48
C ALA A 160 13.95 11.71 -3.26
N PRO A 161 13.03 11.93 -2.28
CA PRO A 161 13.31 12.82 -1.14
C PRO A 161 13.91 12.12 0.09
N LEU A 162 13.77 10.79 0.23
CA LEU A 162 14.05 10.09 1.50
C LEU A 162 15.01 8.90 1.39
N VAL A 163 15.34 8.47 0.16
CA VAL A 163 16.24 7.32 -0.12
C VAL A 163 15.84 6.10 0.69
N LEU A 164 14.57 5.71 0.56
CA LEU A 164 14.01 4.53 1.21
C LEU A 164 14.12 3.31 0.28
N ASP A 165 14.47 2.15 0.84
CA ASP A 165 14.30 0.86 0.16
C ASP A 165 12.79 0.55 0.12
N ILE A 166 12.13 1.07 -0.91
CA ILE A 166 10.68 0.95 -1.13
C ILE A 166 10.40 -0.19 -2.09
N VAL A 167 9.52 -1.09 -1.66
CA VAL A 167 8.87 -2.06 -2.52
C VAL A 167 7.43 -1.61 -2.71
N VAL A 168 7.05 -1.28 -3.94
CA VAL A 168 5.66 -0.97 -4.30
C VAL A 168 5.00 -2.24 -4.79
N LEU A 169 3.88 -2.62 -4.16
CA LEU A 169 3.03 -3.73 -4.54
C LEU A 169 1.71 -3.18 -5.06
N THR A 170 1.40 -3.42 -6.32
CA THR A 170 0.14 -2.93 -6.91
C THR A 170 -0.73 -4.02 -7.47
N ILE A 171 -2.03 -3.77 -7.44
CA ILE A 171 -3.09 -4.66 -7.89
C ILE A 171 -3.32 -4.37 -9.38
N HIS A 172 -3.04 -5.34 -10.26
CA HIS A 172 -3.31 -5.31 -11.71
C HIS A 172 -2.29 -4.56 -12.60
N ASN A 173 -2.32 -4.89 -13.91
CA ASN A 173 -1.47 -4.60 -15.10
C ASN A 173 -0.44 -3.44 -15.14
N ALA A 174 0.23 -3.09 -14.04
CA ALA A 174 1.26 -2.04 -13.97
C ALA A 174 2.60 -2.41 -14.63
N VAL A 175 2.71 -3.62 -15.19
CA VAL A 175 3.94 -4.12 -15.84
C VAL A 175 4.38 -3.16 -16.96
N ASN A 176 3.41 -2.62 -17.71
CA ASN A 176 3.68 -1.68 -18.81
C ASN A 176 4.13 -0.28 -18.33
N SER A 177 3.79 0.13 -17.10
CA SER A 177 4.13 1.45 -16.54
C SER A 177 5.55 1.54 -15.97
N SER A 178 6.27 0.42 -15.85
CA SER A 178 7.60 0.39 -15.21
C SER A 178 8.73 0.94 -16.07
N ALA A 179 8.63 0.84 -17.39
CA ALA A 179 9.70 1.21 -18.31
C ALA A 179 10.05 2.71 -18.27
N GLN A 180 9.12 3.56 -17.83
CA GLN A 180 9.28 5.03 -17.76
C GLN A 180 9.52 5.54 -16.33
N SER A 181 9.32 4.71 -15.31
CA SER A 181 9.29 5.16 -13.90
C SER A 181 10.63 5.11 -13.18
N GLY A 182 11.69 4.58 -13.82
CA GLY A 182 12.99 4.39 -13.16
C GLY A 182 13.00 3.28 -12.11
N LEU A 183 11.99 2.40 -12.11
CA LEU A 183 11.97 1.17 -11.31
C LEU A 183 12.21 -0.06 -12.16
N GLN A 184 12.89 -1.03 -11.56
CA GLN A 184 12.98 -2.38 -12.07
C GLN A 184 11.75 -3.17 -11.62
N PHE A 185 11.04 -3.77 -12.58
CA PHE A 185 10.12 -4.85 -12.32
C PHE A 185 10.89 -6.06 -11.77
N ASN A 186 10.42 -6.62 -10.65
CA ASN A 186 11.05 -7.78 -10.04
C ASN A 186 10.22 -9.05 -10.25
N GLU A 187 8.99 -9.07 -9.71
CA GLU A 187 8.19 -10.29 -9.61
C GLU A 187 6.69 -9.98 -9.53
N ILE A 188 5.86 -10.95 -9.91
CA ILE A 188 4.40 -10.92 -9.73
C ILE A 188 4.02 -11.97 -8.69
N TYR A 189 3.35 -11.53 -7.63
CA TYR A 189 2.84 -12.38 -6.56
C TYR A 189 1.33 -12.61 -6.73
N PRO A 190 0.86 -13.86 -6.89
CA PRO A 190 -0.56 -14.18 -6.94
C PRO A 190 -1.27 -13.83 -5.62
N ALA A 191 -2.40 -13.12 -5.69
CA ALA A 191 -3.14 -12.61 -4.55
C ALA A 191 -4.67 -12.83 -4.69
N GLY A 192 -5.09 -14.08 -4.90
CA GLY A 192 -6.48 -14.43 -5.17
C GLY A 192 -6.82 -14.19 -6.64
N ASP A 193 -7.92 -13.48 -6.93
CA ASP A 193 -8.27 -13.03 -8.29
C ASP A 193 -7.45 -11.82 -8.74
N MET A 194 -6.57 -11.34 -7.87
CA MET A 194 -5.67 -10.21 -8.10
C MET A 194 -4.22 -10.68 -8.12
N ALA A 195 -3.34 -9.84 -8.64
CA ALA A 195 -1.89 -10.03 -8.60
C ALA A 195 -1.22 -8.79 -8.02
N LEU A 196 -0.25 -8.98 -7.12
CA LEU A 196 0.61 -7.93 -6.62
C LEU A 196 1.88 -7.89 -7.46
N VAL A 197 2.18 -6.74 -8.06
CA VAL A 197 3.41 -6.56 -8.85
C VAL A 197 4.45 -5.82 -8.01
N GLU A 198 5.65 -6.38 -7.89
CA GLU A 198 6.77 -5.74 -7.20
C GLU A 198 7.66 -4.93 -8.12
N PHE A 199 7.90 -3.70 -7.68
CA PHE A 199 8.90 -2.82 -8.24
C PHE A 199 9.93 -2.41 -7.19
N SER A 200 11.19 -2.33 -7.60
CA SER A 200 12.29 -1.78 -6.80
C SER A 200 13.01 -0.65 -7.55
N PRO A 201 13.59 0.32 -6.85
CA PRO A 201 14.43 1.33 -7.48
C PRO A 201 15.63 0.71 -8.21
N VAL A 202 16.01 1.30 -9.35
CA VAL A 202 17.24 0.97 -10.11
C VAL A 202 18.46 1.63 -9.47
#